data_AF-A0A377KE76-F1
#
_entry.id   AF-A0A377KE76-F1
#
_cell.length_a   1.000
_cell.length_b   1.000
_cell.length_c   1.000
_cell.angle_alpha   90.00
_cell.angle_beta   90.00
_cell.angle_gamma   90.00
#
_symmetry.space_group_name_H-M   'P 1'
#
loop_
_entity.id
_entity.type
_entity.pdbx_description
1 polymer ?
#
loop_
_entity_poly.entity_id
_entity_poly.type
_entity_poly.pdbx_seq_one_letter_code
_entity_poly.pdbx_strand_id
1 'polypeptide(L)'
;MQAGDRIVKVDGQPLTQWVTFVMLVRDNPGKSLALEIERQGSPLSLTLIPESKPGKGKAIGFVGIEPKVIPLPDEYKVVRQYGPFNAIVEATDKTWQLMKLTVSMLGKLITGDVKLNNLSGPISIAKGAG
;
A
#
# COMPACT_ATOMS: atom_id res chain seq x y z
N MET A 1 3.83 17.39 -12.23
CA MET A 1 2.41 17.04 -12.01
C MET A 1 1.81 17.93 -10.94
N GLN A 2 0.49 18.03 -10.89
CA GLN A 2 -0.22 18.85 -9.91
C GLN A 2 -1.25 18.00 -9.15
N ALA A 3 -1.59 18.42 -7.94
CA ALA A 3 -2.63 17.75 -7.17
C ALA A 3 -3.98 17.82 -7.90
N GLY A 4 -4.70 16.70 -7.96
CA GLY A 4 -5.96 16.58 -8.68
C GLY A 4 -5.86 16.05 -10.11
N ASP A 5 -4.64 15.85 -10.64
CA ASP A 5 -4.44 15.16 -11.91
C ASP A 5 -4.86 13.68 -11.79
N ARG A 6 -5.60 13.17 -12.77
CA ARG A 6 -5.95 11.74 -12.86
C ARG A 6 -5.11 11.09 -13.96
N ILE A 7 -4.27 10.12 -13.60
CA ILE A 7 -3.52 9.34 -14.59
C ILE A 7 -4.46 8.35 -15.28
N VAL A 8 -4.54 8.43 -16.60
CA VAL A 8 -5.41 7.56 -17.42
C VAL A 8 -4.62 6.52 -18.22
N LYS A 9 -3.42 6.86 -18.70
CA LYS A 9 -2.53 5.92 -19.38
C LYS A 9 -1.07 6.11 -19.00
N VAL A 10 -0.30 5.03 -19.12
CA VAL A 10 1.17 5.02 -19.04
C VAL A 10 1.69 4.26 -20.26
N ASP A 11 2.58 4.87 -21.04
CA ASP A 11 3.17 4.32 -22.27
C ASP A 11 2.10 3.78 -23.24
N GLY A 12 1.00 4.53 -23.38
CA GLY A 12 -0.13 4.17 -24.24
C GLY A 12 -1.07 3.08 -23.67
N GLN A 13 -0.73 2.47 -22.54
CA GLN A 13 -1.55 1.44 -21.89
C GLN A 13 -2.52 2.07 -20.87
N PRO A 14 -3.83 1.77 -20.93
CA PRO A 14 -4.80 2.21 -19.94
C PRO A 14 -4.45 1.72 -18.53
N LEU A 15 -4.50 2.65 -17.56
CA LEU A 15 -4.23 2.34 -16.17
C LEU A 15 -5.54 2.06 -15.42
N THR A 16 -5.76 0.81 -15.02
CA THR A 16 -6.96 0.39 -14.26
C THR A 16 -6.72 0.30 -12.75
N GLN A 17 -5.47 0.07 -12.34
CA GLN A 17 -5.10 -0.12 -10.94
C GLN A 17 -3.91 0.75 -10.56
N TRP A 18 -3.99 1.38 -9.39
CA TRP A 18 -2.91 2.19 -8.84
C TRP A 18 -1.61 1.39 -8.64
N VAL A 19 -1.72 0.11 -8.22
CA VAL A 19 -0.56 -0.75 -8.00
C VAL A 19 0.30 -0.93 -9.27
N THR A 20 -0.34 -1.00 -10.44
CA THR A 20 0.36 -1.11 -11.73
C THR A 20 1.23 0.10 -12.00
N PHE A 21 0.73 1.31 -11.71
CA PHE A 21 1.51 2.53 -11.84
C PHE A 21 2.71 2.54 -10.89
N VAL A 22 2.49 2.17 -9.62
CA VAL A 22 3.57 2.09 -8.63
C VAL A 22 4.67 1.12 -9.07
N MET A 23 4.31 -0.05 -9.63
CA MET A 23 5.29 -1.01 -10.15
C MET A 23 6.08 -0.43 -11.33
N LEU A 24 5.39 0.18 -12.32
CA LEU A 24 6.04 0.80 -13.48
C LEU A 24 7.05 1.87 -13.06
N VAL A 25 6.70 2.73 -12.11
CA VAL A 25 7.62 3.73 -11.56
C VAL A 25 8.81 3.07 -10.88
N ARG A 26 8.58 2.11 -9.98
CA ARG A 26 9.65 1.49 -9.17
C ARG A 26 10.65 0.71 -10.00
N ASP A 27 10.21 0.03 -11.06
CA ASP A 27 11.07 -0.81 -11.90
C ASP A 27 11.78 -0.04 -13.02
N ASN A 28 11.46 1.25 -13.23
CA ASN A 28 12.04 2.06 -14.30
C ASN A 28 12.71 3.36 -13.79
N PRO A 29 13.71 3.29 -12.88
CA PRO A 29 14.47 4.46 -12.46
C PRO A 29 15.21 5.10 -13.65
N GLY A 30 15.10 6.43 -13.77
CA GLY A 30 15.78 7.21 -14.81
C GLY A 30 15.23 7.05 -16.23
N LYS A 31 14.20 6.21 -16.43
CA LYS A 31 13.55 6.05 -17.74
C LYS A 31 12.35 6.97 -17.88
N SER A 32 12.18 7.55 -19.06
CA SER A 32 11.00 8.33 -19.39
C SER A 32 9.78 7.43 -19.54
N LEU A 33 8.74 7.73 -18.76
CA LEU A 33 7.39 7.16 -18.87
C LEU A 33 6.47 8.23 -19.48
N ALA A 34 5.78 7.88 -20.56
CA ALA A 34 4.79 8.76 -21.19
C ALA A 34 3.45 8.62 -20.46
N LEU A 35 3.00 9.68 -19.80
CA LEU A 35 1.73 9.72 -19.10
C LEU A 35 0.69 10.45 -19.94
N GLU A 36 -0.50 9.88 -20.01
CA GLU A 36 -1.72 10.64 -20.31
C GLU A 36 -2.45 10.88 -19.00
N ILE A 37 -2.72 12.15 -18.71
CA ILE A 37 -3.48 12.57 -17.53
C ILE A 37 -4.74 13.32 -17.96
N GLU A 38 -5.73 13.34 -17.09
CA GLU A 38 -6.92 14.17 -17.19
C GLU A 38 -6.84 15.25 -16.12
N ARG A 39 -6.82 16.52 -16.55
CA ARG A 39 -6.82 17.70 -15.66
C ARG A 39 -8.02 18.57 -16.02
N GLN A 40 -8.92 18.77 -15.06
CA GLN A 40 -10.15 19.55 -15.27
C GLN A 40 -10.95 19.06 -16.50
N GLY A 41 -10.99 17.74 -16.74
CA GLY A 41 -11.68 17.13 -17.87
C GLY A 41 -10.95 17.23 -19.23
N SER A 42 -9.78 17.86 -19.29
CA SER A 42 -8.96 17.92 -20.51
C SER A 42 -7.82 16.89 -20.47
N PRO A 43 -7.58 16.15 -21.56
CA PRO A 43 -6.45 15.23 -21.65
C PRO A 43 -5.14 16.01 -21.89
N LEU A 44 -4.11 15.71 -21.10
CA LEU A 44 -2.76 16.26 -21.25
C LEU A 44 -1.74 15.11 -21.29
N SER A 45 -0.76 15.23 -22.17
CA SER A 45 0.39 14.32 -22.22
C SER A 45 1.58 14.91 -21.46
N LEU A 46 2.17 14.13 -20.57
CA LEU A 46 3.33 14.51 -19.77
C LEU A 46 4.39 13.42 -19.81
N THR A 47 5.66 13.80 -19.71
CA THR A 47 6.76 12.84 -19.51
C THR A 47 7.14 12.83 -18.03
N LEU A 48 7.13 11.65 -17.42
CA LEU A 48 7.57 11.42 -16.04
C LEU A 48 8.86 10.61 -16.05
N ILE A 49 9.91 11.11 -15.40
CA ILE A 49 11.18 10.42 -15.24
C ILE A 49 11.35 10.11 -13.76
N PRO A 50 11.23 8.84 -13.31
CA PRO A 50 11.43 8.49 -11.92
C PRO A 50 12.87 8.76 -11.46
N GLU A 51 13.02 9.43 -10.33
CA GLU A 51 14.31 9.57 -9.66
C GLU A 51 14.77 8.22 -9.13
N SER A 52 16.06 7.94 -9.21
CA SER A 52 16.64 6.72 -8.65
C SER A 52 16.89 6.92 -7.15
N LYS A 53 16.26 6.09 -6.31
CA LYS A 53 16.50 6.04 -4.86
C LYS A 53 17.06 4.69 -4.44
N PRO A 54 17.89 4.63 -3.37
CA PRO A 54 18.37 3.36 -2.82
C PRO A 54 17.19 2.52 -2.34
N GLY A 55 17.10 1.26 -2.79
CA GLY A 55 16.13 0.27 -2.32
C GLY A 55 16.80 -0.91 -1.62
N LYS A 56 16.00 -1.82 -1.06
CA LYS A 56 16.51 -3.08 -0.48
C LYS A 56 17.06 -3.97 -1.61
N GLY A 57 18.36 -3.87 -1.89
CA GLY A 57 19.09 -4.73 -2.84
C GLY A 57 19.19 -4.22 -4.28
N LYS A 58 18.26 -3.37 -4.74
CA LYS A 58 18.35 -2.67 -6.04
C LYS A 58 17.88 -1.22 -5.92
N ALA A 59 18.38 -0.34 -6.76
CA ALA A 59 17.83 1.00 -6.90
C ALA A 59 16.38 0.93 -7.42
N ILE A 60 15.52 1.83 -6.95
CA ILE A 60 14.11 1.90 -7.31
C ILE A 60 13.76 3.30 -7.83
N GLY A 61 12.82 3.37 -8.76
CA GLY A 61 12.26 4.65 -9.19
C GLY A 61 11.33 5.25 -8.13
N PHE A 62 11.38 6.57 -7.98
CA PHE A 62 10.58 7.34 -7.05
C PHE A 62 10.15 8.68 -7.68
N VAL A 63 8.89 9.08 -7.48
CA VAL A 63 8.30 10.27 -8.13
C VAL A 63 7.55 11.20 -7.17
N GLY A 64 7.50 10.88 -5.87
CA GLY A 64 6.89 11.76 -4.86
C GLY A 64 5.38 12.00 -5.01
N ILE A 65 4.65 11.09 -5.66
CA ILE A 65 3.19 11.22 -5.87
C ILE A 65 2.45 10.41 -4.80
N GLU A 66 1.50 11.05 -4.13
CA GLU A 66 0.61 10.42 -3.16
C GLU A 66 -0.79 10.24 -3.78
N PRO A 67 -1.37 9.02 -3.75
CA PRO A 67 -2.73 8.82 -4.24
C PRO A 67 -3.73 9.46 -3.30
N LYS A 68 -4.72 10.18 -3.86
CA LYS A 68 -5.87 10.62 -3.08
C LYS A 68 -6.77 9.41 -2.80
N VAL A 69 -6.80 8.98 -1.54
CA VAL A 69 -7.77 7.96 -1.09
C VAL A 69 -9.13 8.63 -0.98
N ILE A 70 -10.02 8.32 -1.91
CA ILE A 70 -11.41 8.79 -1.84
C ILE A 70 -12.11 7.90 -0.79
N PRO A 71 -12.73 8.48 0.25
CA PRO A 71 -13.47 7.68 1.22
C PRO A 71 -14.59 6.92 0.51
N LEU A 72 -14.79 5.65 0.88
CA LEU A 72 -15.94 4.90 0.38
C LEU A 72 -17.23 5.65 0.73
N PRO A 73 -18.21 5.72 -0.20
CA PRO A 73 -19.54 6.24 0.11
C PRO A 73 -20.14 5.53 1.32
N ASP A 74 -20.93 6.25 2.12
CA ASP A 74 -21.54 5.71 3.34
C ASP A 74 -22.45 4.51 3.06
N GLU A 75 -23.01 4.41 1.86
CA GLU A 75 -23.81 3.27 1.38
C GLU A 75 -23.04 1.93 1.42
N TYR A 76 -21.71 1.96 1.34
CA TYR A 76 -20.85 0.78 1.45
C TYR A 76 -20.32 0.55 2.88
N LYS A 77 -20.66 1.41 3.85
CA LYS A 77 -20.24 1.27 5.25
C LYS A 77 -21.30 0.52 6.04
N VAL A 78 -20.98 -0.71 6.45
CA VAL A 78 -21.82 -1.47 7.39
C VAL A 78 -21.37 -1.15 8.81
N VAL A 79 -22.16 -0.34 9.53
CA VAL A 79 -21.92 -0.08 10.95
C VAL A 79 -22.47 -1.24 11.77
N ARG A 80 -21.59 -2.01 12.42
CA ARG A 80 -22.00 -3.05 13.39
C ARG A 80 -22.04 -2.46 14.79
N GLN A 81 -23.24 -2.33 15.36
CA GLN A 81 -23.43 -1.92 16.74
C GLN A 81 -23.90 -3.12 17.57
N TYR A 82 -23.21 -3.36 18.68
CA TYR A 82 -23.54 -4.41 19.63
C TYR A 82 -24.15 -3.78 20.89
N GLY A 83 -25.25 -4.34 21.39
CA GLY A 83 -25.78 -3.97 22.71
C GLY A 83 -24.80 -4.33 23.83
N PRO A 84 -24.92 -3.74 25.04
CA PRO A 84 -23.92 -3.85 26.09
C PRO A 84 -23.54 -5.29 26.46
N PHE A 85 -24.52 -6.21 26.53
CA PHE A 85 -24.26 -7.62 26.84
C PHE A 85 -23.58 -8.36 25.67
N ASN A 86 -24.10 -8.20 24.45
CA ASN A 86 -23.52 -8.83 23.26
C ASN A 86 -22.11 -8.30 22.96
N ALA A 87 -21.85 -7.02 23.26
CA ALA A 87 -20.54 -6.40 23.10
C ALA A 87 -19.48 -7.07 23.98
N ILE A 88 -19.82 -7.44 25.21
CA ILE A 88 -18.91 -8.14 26.12
C ILE A 88 -18.56 -9.54 25.59
N VAL A 89 -19.56 -10.28 25.11
CA VAL A 89 -19.36 -11.61 24.53
C VAL A 89 -18.47 -11.52 23.29
N GLU A 90 -18.82 -10.65 22.34
CA GLU A 90 -18.05 -10.44 21.11
C GLU A 90 -16.63 -9.94 21.38
N ALA A 91 -16.45 -9.02 22.33
CA ALA A 91 -15.12 -8.56 22.73
C ALA A 91 -14.29 -9.69 23.33
N THR A 92 -14.90 -10.56 24.14
CA THR A 92 -14.23 -11.71 24.76
C THR A 92 -13.80 -12.72 23.69
N ASP A 93 -14.72 -13.08 22.79
CA ASP A 93 -14.43 -14.00 21.68
C ASP A 93 -13.33 -13.45 20.76
N LYS A 94 -13.39 -12.16 20.43
CA LYS A 94 -12.37 -11.51 19.61
C LYS A 94 -11.00 -11.51 20.30
N THR A 95 -10.98 -11.19 21.59
CA THR A 95 -9.76 -11.20 22.40
C THR A 95 -9.16 -12.61 22.46
N TRP A 96 -9.98 -13.63 22.72
CA TRP A 96 -9.53 -15.01 22.74
C TRP A 96 -9.01 -15.49 21.38
N GLN A 97 -9.67 -15.10 20.29
CA GLN A 97 -9.23 -15.39 18.93
C GLN A 97 -7.84 -14.78 18.65
N LEU A 98 -7.64 -13.52 19.01
CA LEU A 98 -6.35 -12.84 18.84
C LEU A 98 -5.26 -13.44 19.73
N MET A 99 -5.58 -13.79 20.97
CA MET A 99 -4.63 -14.46 21.87
C MET A 99 -4.18 -15.81 21.30
N LYS A 100 -5.11 -16.65 20.82
CA LYS A 100 -4.78 -17.91 20.14
C LYS A 100 -3.90 -17.70 18.92
N LEU A 101 -4.21 -16.69 18.09
CA LEU A 101 -3.40 -16.36 16.92
C LEU A 101 -1.97 -15.97 17.31
N THR A 102 -1.82 -15.09 18.31
CA THR A 102 -0.51 -14.67 18.81
C THR A 102 0.29 -15.85 19.35
N VAL A 103 -0.30 -16.67 20.23
CA VAL A 103 0.38 -17.84 20.80
C VAL A 103 0.74 -18.85 19.71
N SER A 104 -0.15 -19.08 18.72
CA SER A 104 0.14 -19.96 17.58
C SER A 104 1.30 -19.44 16.73
N MET A 105 1.35 -18.14 16.45
CA MET A 105 2.45 -17.52 15.72
C MET A 105 3.77 -17.63 16.47
N LEU A 106 3.77 -17.40 17.80
CA LEU A 106 4.95 -17.60 18.65
C LEU A 106 5.40 -19.06 18.65
N GLY A 107 4.46 -20.01 18.77
CA GLY A 107 4.75 -21.45 18.68
C GLY A 107 5.40 -21.81 17.35
N LYS A 108 4.83 -21.34 16.22
CA LYS A 108 5.38 -21.55 14.87
C LYS A 108 6.78 -20.93 14.66
N LEU A 109 7.10 -19.85 15.36
CA LEU A 109 8.45 -19.27 15.35
C LEU A 109 9.45 -20.13 16.11
N ILE A 110 9.02 -20.72 17.23
CA ILE A 110 9.86 -21.62 18.04
C ILE A 110 10.07 -22.97 17.31
N THR A 111 9.03 -23.50 16.65
CA THR A 111 9.12 -24.76 15.87
C THR A 111 9.83 -24.58 14.52
N GLY A 112 10.00 -23.35 14.05
CA GLY A 112 10.71 -23.03 12.80
C GLY A 112 9.82 -23.02 11.55
N ASP A 113 8.50 -23.12 11.71
CA ASP A 113 7.53 -23.07 10.60
C ASP A 113 7.44 -21.66 9.97
N VAL A 114 7.82 -20.63 10.72
CA VAL A 114 7.90 -19.24 10.24
C VAL A 114 9.35 -18.76 10.31
N LYS A 115 9.89 -18.32 9.17
CA LYS A 115 11.25 -17.79 9.10
C LYS A 115 11.31 -16.36 9.68
N LEU A 116 12.19 -16.14 10.65
CA LEU A 116 12.42 -14.84 11.31
C LEU A 116 12.79 -13.70 10.36
N ASN A 117 13.32 -14.00 9.17
CA ASN A 117 13.68 -13.02 8.14
C ASN A 117 12.47 -12.43 7.39
N ASN A 118 11.28 -13.05 7.49
CA ASN A 118 10.03 -12.51 6.95
C ASN A 118 9.32 -11.54 7.93
N LEU A 119 9.84 -11.41 9.16
CA LEU A 119 9.36 -10.47 10.16
C LEU A 119 10.26 -9.22 10.16
N SER A 120 9.64 -8.05 10.12
CA SER A 120 10.35 -6.78 10.27
C SER A 120 10.89 -6.65 11.70
N GLY A 121 12.14 -7.04 11.90
CA GLY A 121 12.82 -6.91 13.19
C GLY A 121 13.24 -5.46 13.53
N PRO A 122 13.77 -5.21 14.75
CA PRO A 122 14.22 -3.88 15.19
C PRO A 122 15.22 -3.21 14.25
N ILE A 123 16.14 -4.01 13.66
CA ILE A 123 17.08 -3.56 12.62
C ILE A 123 16.33 -3.01 11.38
N SER A 124 15.20 -3.61 10.98
CA SER A 124 14.40 -3.14 9.84
C SER A 124 13.66 -1.84 10.12
N ILE A 125 13.30 -1.57 11.37
CA ILE A 125 12.65 -0.31 11.80
C ILE A 125 13.69 0.82 11.81
N ALA A 126 14.89 0.56 12.37
CA ALA A 126 15.98 1.53 12.42
C ALA A 126 16.46 1.98 11.02
N LYS A 127 16.45 1.08 10.03
CA LYS A 127 16.91 1.37 8.66
C LYS A 127 15.88 2.12 7.79
N GLY A 128 14.64 2.31 8.27
CA GLY A 128 13.58 3.04 7.56
C GLY A 128 13.41 4.49 8.01
N ALA A 129 14.07 4.90 9.10
CA ALA A 129 14.00 6.25 9.66
C ALA A 129 15.17 7.16 9.21
N GLY A 130 15.98 6.71 8.25
CA GLY A 130 17.12 7.44 7.68
C GLY A 130 17.05 7.48 6.15
#